data_AF-A0A8J4AC87-F1
#
_entry.id   AF-A0A8J4AC87-F1
#
_cell.length_a   1.000
_cell.length_b   1.000
_cell.length_c   1.000
_cell.angle_alpha   90.00
_cell.angle_beta   90.00
_cell.angle_gamma   90.00
#
_symmetry.space_group_name_H-M   'P 1'
#
loop_
_entity.id
_entity.type
_entity.pdbx_description
1 polymer ?
#
loop_
_entity_poly.entity_id
_entity_poly.type
_entity_poly.pdbx_seq_one_letter_code
_entity_poly.pdbx_strand_id
1 'polypeptide(L)'
;MVFEKANSEILGARNLVAHDALRALGVGTDILKRTTKLLPEFSLESVDRTLCRSFKSDGVWNFWGNSDAARRAFESRNTAPKISPDDRLAHEVDNFITDIAVELTIARYLGVMRQRYAELRDFSRERHGKFNARQIARLRKDVLTLSLDLGSVSRDVERVGSSALRDEDGAYFQIRYAFDSPRIFEPTKSLIREVRTGQLVSARELAAADREYREILGAVVSLGSSIDAMRTGRLALLVAAVSLVVAFLTFLITGPGDNAPAETLWRLLASWAFNGSG
;
A
#
# COMPACT_ATOMS: atom_id res chain seq x y z
N MET A 1 -53.82 35.34 -2.95
CA MET A 1 -52.90 35.48 -1.80
C MET A 1 -52.79 34.22 -0.93
N VAL A 2 -53.87 33.44 -0.71
CA VAL A 2 -53.79 32.18 0.09
C VAL A 2 -53.08 31.02 -0.65
N PHE A 3 -53.23 30.92 -1.97
CA PHE A 3 -52.56 29.89 -2.78
C PHE A 3 -51.04 30.08 -2.92
N GLU A 4 -50.55 31.31 -2.80
CA GLU A 4 -49.12 31.64 -2.94
C GLU A 4 -48.33 31.27 -1.67
N LYS A 5 -48.97 31.42 -0.51
CA LYS A 5 -48.42 31.06 0.81
C LYS A 5 -48.38 29.54 1.03
N ALA A 6 -49.39 28.82 0.53
CA ALA A 6 -49.39 27.35 0.55
C ALA A 6 -48.31 26.77 -0.38
N ASN A 7 -48.06 27.39 -1.54
CA ASN A 7 -47.01 26.93 -2.45
C ASN A 7 -45.60 27.18 -1.89
N SER A 8 -45.38 28.30 -1.20
CA SER A 8 -44.08 28.58 -0.55
C SER A 8 -43.82 27.69 0.65
N GLU A 9 -44.85 27.31 1.43
CA GLU A 9 -44.73 26.32 2.52
C GLU A 9 -44.49 24.90 2.00
N ILE A 10 -45.14 24.49 0.90
CA ILE A 10 -44.92 23.18 0.26
C ILE A 10 -43.54 23.10 -0.40
N LEU A 11 -43.08 24.18 -1.04
CA LEU A 11 -41.72 24.29 -1.58
C LEU A 11 -40.66 24.30 -0.45
N GLY A 12 -40.94 24.98 0.66
CA GLY A 12 -40.08 24.99 1.85
C GLY A 12 -39.96 23.61 2.49
N ALA A 13 -41.09 22.90 2.66
CA ALA A 13 -41.12 21.53 3.19
C ALA A 13 -40.40 20.54 2.26
N ARG A 14 -40.59 20.64 0.94
CA ARG A 14 -39.86 19.80 -0.03
C ARG A 14 -38.36 20.07 -0.03
N ASN A 15 -37.95 21.34 0.09
CA ASN A 15 -36.53 21.71 0.16
C ASN A 15 -35.87 21.23 1.46
N LEU A 16 -36.60 21.26 2.58
CA LEU A 16 -36.15 20.71 3.86
C LEU A 16 -35.97 19.18 3.80
N VAL A 17 -36.95 18.46 3.24
CA VAL A 17 -36.87 17.00 3.09
C VAL A 17 -35.76 16.59 2.10
N ALA A 18 -35.58 17.32 1.00
CA ALA A 18 -34.50 17.08 0.05
C ALA A 18 -33.11 17.37 0.66
N HIS A 19 -32.99 18.43 1.48
CA HIS A 19 -31.77 18.68 2.25
C HIS A 19 -31.50 17.55 3.25
N ASP A 20 -32.53 17.03 3.91
CA ASP A 20 -32.38 15.93 4.87
C ASP A 20 -32.01 14.61 4.20
N ALA A 21 -32.55 14.34 3.01
CA ALA A 21 -32.20 13.16 2.21
C ALA A 21 -30.74 13.21 1.71
N LEU A 22 -30.29 14.36 1.18
CA LEU A 22 -28.90 14.53 0.75
C LEU A 22 -27.95 14.47 1.96
N ARG A 23 -28.34 15.05 3.09
CA ARG A 23 -27.60 14.95 4.35
C ARG A 23 -27.51 13.52 4.87
N ALA A 24 -28.55 12.71 4.72
CA ALA A 24 -28.55 11.30 5.07
C ALA A 24 -27.60 10.47 4.19
N LEU A 25 -27.38 10.91 2.94
CA LEU A 25 -26.35 10.36 2.06
C LEU A 25 -24.94 10.89 2.37
N GLY A 26 -24.80 11.78 3.35
CA GLY A 26 -23.51 12.38 3.72
C GLY A 26 -23.01 13.43 2.74
N VAL A 27 -23.88 13.94 1.86
CA VAL A 27 -23.62 15.10 1.01
C VAL A 27 -23.52 16.32 1.92
N GLY A 28 -22.35 16.96 1.92
CA GLY A 28 -22.09 18.14 2.73
C GLY A 28 -22.86 19.35 2.21
N THR A 29 -23.05 20.35 3.06
CA THR A 29 -23.48 21.69 2.62
C THR A 29 -22.29 22.51 2.11
N ASP A 30 -21.27 21.84 1.57
CA ASP A 30 -20.04 22.52 1.17
C ASP A 30 -20.35 23.48 0.03
N ILE A 31 -19.75 24.65 0.12
CA ILE A 31 -19.97 25.73 -0.83
C ILE A 31 -19.24 25.41 -2.14
N LEU A 32 -18.22 24.56 -2.10
CA LEU A 32 -17.39 24.19 -3.23
C LEU A 32 -17.76 22.81 -3.78
N LYS A 33 -18.37 22.80 -4.96
CA LYS A 33 -18.73 21.57 -5.68
C LYS A 33 -17.70 21.27 -6.76
N ARG A 34 -17.32 20.00 -6.87
CA ARG A 34 -16.44 19.55 -7.96
C ARG A 34 -17.31 19.02 -9.09
N THR A 35 -17.38 19.77 -10.18
CA THR A 35 -18.21 19.46 -11.35
C THR A 35 -17.31 19.16 -12.54
N THR A 36 -17.78 18.39 -13.53
CA THR A 36 -17.01 18.15 -14.75
C THR A 36 -17.77 18.59 -15.98
N LYS A 37 -17.04 18.98 -17.04
CA LYS A 37 -17.67 19.30 -18.33
C LYS A 37 -18.24 18.06 -19.02
N LEU A 38 -17.66 16.88 -18.77
CA LEU A 38 -18.09 15.61 -19.36
C LEU A 38 -19.50 15.23 -18.90
N LEU A 39 -19.72 15.31 -17.58
CA LEU A 39 -21.00 15.06 -16.92
C LEU A 39 -21.54 16.37 -16.32
N PRO A 40 -22.20 17.22 -17.13
CA PRO A 40 -22.82 18.43 -16.63
C PRO A 40 -23.89 18.08 -15.59
N GLU A 41 -24.10 18.96 -14.61
CA GLU A 41 -25.09 18.79 -13.53
C GLU A 41 -24.81 17.66 -12.54
N PHE A 42 -23.67 16.98 -12.66
CA PHE A 42 -23.15 16.07 -11.66
C PHE A 42 -22.03 16.70 -10.84
N SER A 43 -22.00 16.35 -9.56
CA SER A 43 -21.01 16.78 -8.59
C SER A 43 -20.39 15.57 -7.90
N LEU A 44 -19.07 15.63 -7.71
CA LEU A 44 -18.31 14.69 -6.90
C LEU A 44 -17.89 15.37 -5.60
N GLU A 45 -18.29 14.82 -4.47
CA GLU A 45 -18.01 15.39 -3.15
C GLU A 45 -17.51 14.31 -2.21
N SER A 46 -16.56 14.66 -1.34
CA SER A 46 -16.18 13.77 -0.25
C SER A 46 -17.28 13.76 0.81
N VAL A 47 -17.60 12.59 1.36
CA VAL A 47 -18.60 12.49 2.43
C VAL A 47 -18.18 13.31 3.65
N ASP A 48 -19.08 14.15 4.14
CA ASP A 48 -18.88 14.88 5.39
C ASP A 48 -19.10 13.93 6.58
N ARG A 49 -18.00 13.68 7.30
CA ARG A 49 -17.97 12.78 8.47
C ARG A 49 -18.70 13.33 9.67
N THR A 50 -18.88 14.65 9.73
CA THR A 50 -19.65 15.28 10.79
C THR A 50 -21.13 14.93 10.66
N LEU A 51 -21.60 14.70 9.42
CA LEU A 51 -22.97 14.32 9.10
C LEU A 51 -23.18 12.81 9.24
N CYS A 52 -22.22 11.99 8.83
CA CYS A 52 -22.34 10.53 8.86
C CYS A 52 -21.15 9.85 9.56
N ARG A 53 -21.21 9.75 10.89
CA ARG A 53 -20.17 9.09 11.72
C ARG A 53 -19.95 7.61 11.42
N SER A 54 -20.91 6.96 10.77
CA SER A 54 -20.79 5.56 10.32
C SER A 54 -19.67 5.39 9.29
N PHE A 55 -19.35 6.43 8.50
CA PHE A 55 -18.21 6.44 7.61
C PHE A 55 -16.94 6.82 8.39
N LYS A 56 -16.36 5.85 9.08
CA LYS A 56 -15.13 6.02 9.88
C LYS A 56 -13.86 6.11 9.04
N SER A 57 -13.91 5.71 7.77
CA SER A 57 -12.73 5.66 6.89
C SER A 57 -12.60 6.89 6.00
N ASP A 58 -11.38 7.36 5.83
CA ASP A 58 -11.02 8.28 4.75
C ASP A 58 -11.37 7.66 3.39
N GLY A 59 -11.82 8.50 2.45
CA GLY A 59 -11.98 8.10 1.04
C GLY A 59 -13.36 7.62 0.62
N VAL A 60 -14.43 7.99 1.33
CA VAL A 60 -15.81 7.81 0.82
C VAL A 60 -16.20 9.05 0.03
N TRP A 61 -16.66 8.84 -1.20
CA TRP A 61 -17.06 9.88 -2.13
C TRP A 61 -18.49 9.66 -2.60
N ASN A 62 -19.23 10.76 -2.70
CA ASN A 62 -20.56 10.79 -3.26
C ASN A 62 -20.50 11.38 -4.66
N PHE A 63 -21.09 10.66 -5.60
CA PHE A 63 -21.34 11.14 -6.94
C PHE A 63 -22.84 11.30 -7.13
N TRP A 64 -23.29 12.53 -7.35
CA TRP A 64 -24.73 12.85 -7.40
C TRP A 64 -25.02 14.00 -8.37
N GLY A 65 -26.23 14.06 -8.89
CA GLY A 65 -26.61 15.06 -9.88
C GLY A 65 -28.06 14.93 -10.31
N ASN A 66 -28.51 15.87 -11.15
CA ASN A 66 -29.85 15.84 -11.74
C ASN A 66 -29.80 15.19 -13.12
N SER A 67 -30.33 13.96 -13.24
CA SER A 67 -30.33 13.18 -14.48
C SER A 67 -31.10 13.86 -15.62
N ASP A 68 -32.22 14.53 -15.34
CA ASP A 68 -33.01 15.22 -16.37
C ASP A 68 -32.29 16.48 -16.89
N ALA A 69 -31.58 17.18 -16.02
CA ALA A 69 -30.78 18.34 -16.41
C ALA A 69 -29.55 17.91 -17.21
N ALA A 70 -28.88 16.82 -16.80
CA ALA A 70 -27.80 16.20 -17.55
C ALA A 70 -28.26 15.72 -18.93
N ARG A 71 -29.39 15.00 -19.01
CA ARG A 71 -29.97 14.54 -20.29
C ARG A 71 -30.18 15.68 -21.28
N ARG A 72 -30.80 16.78 -20.84
CA ARG A 72 -31.01 17.98 -21.68
C ARG A 72 -29.69 18.60 -22.15
N ALA A 73 -28.67 18.62 -21.28
CA ALA A 73 -27.35 19.10 -21.66
C ALA A 73 -26.69 18.18 -22.71
N PHE A 74 -26.89 16.87 -22.65
CA PHE A 74 -26.41 15.94 -23.69
C PHE A 74 -27.19 16.06 -25.01
N GLU A 75 -28.51 16.24 -24.95
CA GLU A 75 -29.35 16.51 -26.13
C GLU A 75 -28.87 17.76 -26.89
N SER A 76 -28.52 18.83 -26.18
CA SER A 76 -28.00 20.06 -26.79
C SER A 76 -26.61 19.91 -27.44
N ARG A 77 -25.85 18.88 -27.06
CA ARG A 77 -24.50 18.59 -27.58
C ARG A 77 -24.48 17.53 -28.68
N ASN A 78 -25.64 16.98 -29.05
CA ASN A 78 -25.70 15.83 -29.94
C ASN A 78 -25.36 16.21 -31.39
N THR A 79 -24.14 15.88 -31.81
CA THR A 79 -23.67 15.90 -33.20
C THR A 79 -23.76 14.52 -33.88
N ALA A 80 -24.07 13.45 -33.14
CA ALA A 80 -24.12 12.07 -33.65
C ALA A 80 -25.56 11.50 -33.61
N PRO A 81 -26.20 11.24 -34.77
CA PRO A 81 -27.64 10.95 -34.87
C PRO A 81 -28.08 9.52 -34.47
N LYS A 82 -27.19 8.67 -33.95
CA LYS A 82 -27.47 7.21 -33.81
C LYS A 82 -27.55 6.66 -32.38
N ILE A 83 -27.31 7.46 -31.35
CA ILE A 83 -27.31 6.98 -29.95
C ILE A 83 -28.36 7.78 -29.15
N SER A 84 -29.20 7.08 -28.38
CA SER A 84 -30.15 7.70 -27.46
C SER A 84 -29.40 8.58 -26.44
N PRO A 85 -29.89 9.77 -26.09
CA PRO A 85 -29.29 10.59 -25.03
C PRO A 85 -29.10 9.85 -23.71
N ASP A 86 -30.02 8.93 -23.39
CA ASP A 86 -29.96 8.11 -22.17
C ASP A 86 -28.82 7.08 -22.22
N ASP A 87 -28.66 6.38 -23.34
CA ASP A 87 -27.59 5.40 -23.53
C ASP A 87 -26.21 6.08 -23.49
N ARG A 88 -26.11 7.28 -24.07
CA ARG A 88 -24.89 8.09 -24.02
C ARG A 88 -24.59 8.54 -22.60
N LEU A 89 -25.58 9.07 -21.88
CA LEU A 89 -25.42 9.47 -20.48
C LEU A 89 -24.95 8.27 -19.63
N ALA A 90 -25.58 7.10 -19.79
CA ALA A 90 -25.19 5.89 -19.08
C ALA A 90 -23.74 5.50 -19.38
N HIS A 91 -23.32 5.52 -20.65
CA HIS A 91 -21.96 5.18 -21.05
C HIS A 91 -20.92 6.16 -20.50
N GLU A 92 -21.18 7.46 -20.54
CA GLU A 92 -20.28 8.48 -20.00
C GLU A 92 -20.17 8.40 -18.48
N VAL A 93 -21.29 8.13 -17.79
CA VAL A 93 -21.31 7.90 -16.33
C VAL A 93 -20.52 6.64 -15.98
N ASP A 94 -20.68 5.55 -16.73
CA ASP A 94 -19.97 4.29 -16.49
C ASP A 94 -18.46 4.44 -16.66
N ASN A 95 -18.01 5.05 -17.76
CA ASN A 95 -16.59 5.35 -18.00
C ASN A 95 -16.02 6.23 -16.88
N PHE A 96 -16.76 7.28 -16.50
CA PHE A 96 -16.35 8.21 -15.45
C PHE A 96 -16.22 7.53 -14.07
N ILE A 97 -17.24 6.77 -13.66
CA ILE A 97 -17.24 6.06 -12.38
C ILE A 97 -16.10 5.04 -12.36
N THR A 98 -15.91 4.30 -13.45
CA THR A 98 -14.84 3.31 -13.57
C THR A 98 -13.47 3.96 -13.41
N ASP A 99 -13.22 5.06 -14.10
CA ASP A 99 -11.94 5.78 -14.03
C ASP A 99 -11.65 6.29 -12.60
N ILE A 100 -12.61 6.98 -11.98
CA ILE A 100 -12.43 7.50 -10.62
C ILE A 100 -12.32 6.39 -9.59
N ALA A 101 -13.13 5.34 -9.71
CA ALA A 101 -13.08 4.20 -8.79
C ALA A 101 -11.72 3.52 -8.82
N VAL A 102 -11.12 3.35 -10.01
CA VAL A 102 -9.77 2.79 -10.15
C VAL A 102 -8.74 3.70 -9.47
N GLU A 103 -8.76 5.00 -9.74
CA GLU A 103 -7.79 5.94 -9.16
C GLU A 103 -7.90 6.03 -7.63
N LEU A 104 -9.13 6.09 -7.10
CA LEU A 104 -9.37 6.10 -5.66
C LEU A 104 -8.98 4.77 -5.00
N THR A 105 -9.24 3.64 -5.67
CA THR A 105 -8.85 2.31 -5.18
C THR A 105 -7.34 2.18 -5.10
N ILE A 106 -6.60 2.62 -6.12
CA ILE A 106 -5.13 2.63 -6.12
C ILE A 106 -4.62 3.50 -4.97
N ALA A 107 -5.15 4.72 -4.83
CA ALA A 107 -4.75 5.63 -3.75
C ALA A 107 -5.01 5.01 -2.36
N ARG A 108 -6.17 4.37 -2.18
CA ARG A 108 -6.51 3.69 -0.93
C ARG A 108 -5.59 2.50 -0.66
N TYR A 109 -5.33 1.69 -1.68
CA TYR A 109 -4.43 0.55 -1.59
C TYR A 109 -3.02 0.97 -1.17
N LEU A 110 -2.46 2.02 -1.79
CA LEU A 110 -1.16 2.58 -1.39
C LEU A 110 -1.19 3.08 0.06
N GLY A 111 -2.28 3.69 0.49
CA GLY A 111 -2.50 4.06 1.90
C GLY A 111 -2.45 2.86 2.85
N VAL A 112 -3.10 1.75 2.50
CA VAL A 112 -3.08 0.50 3.27
C VAL A 112 -1.69 -0.11 3.31
N MET A 113 -0.97 -0.13 2.18
CA MET A 113 0.41 -0.63 2.13
C MET A 113 1.33 0.18 3.06
N ARG A 114 1.20 1.51 3.05
CA ARG A 114 1.97 2.39 3.92
C ARG A 114 1.70 2.11 5.40
N GLN A 115 0.45 1.87 5.76
CA GLN A 115 0.09 1.46 7.12
C GLN A 115 0.76 0.13 7.48
N ARG A 116 0.72 -0.89 6.60
CA ARG A 116 1.36 -2.18 6.85
C ARG A 116 2.87 -2.08 7.02
N TYR A 117 3.55 -1.27 6.19
CA TYR A 117 4.99 -1.01 6.36
C TYR A 117 5.30 -0.25 7.65
N ALA A 118 4.41 0.64 8.11
CA ALA A 118 4.56 1.31 9.40
C ALA A 118 4.39 0.33 10.57
N GLU A 119 3.36 -0.53 10.53
CA GLU A 119 3.15 -1.60 11.51
C GLU A 119 4.36 -2.55 11.58
N LEU A 120 4.93 -2.90 10.43
CA LEU A 120 6.15 -3.71 10.36
C LEU A 120 7.36 -3.01 10.98
N ARG A 121 7.46 -1.69 10.81
CA ARG A 121 8.49 -0.84 11.42
C ARG A 121 8.39 -0.90 12.92
N ASP A 122 7.18 -0.66 13.42
CA ASP A 122 6.91 -0.51 14.84
C ASP A 122 7.07 -1.87 15.52
N PHE A 123 6.61 -2.95 14.87
CA PHE A 123 6.86 -4.33 15.30
C PHE A 123 8.35 -4.65 15.40
N SER A 124 9.14 -4.20 14.43
CA SER A 124 10.59 -4.42 14.41
C SER A 124 11.29 -3.62 15.51
N ARG A 125 10.85 -2.37 15.74
CA ARG A 125 11.38 -1.47 16.77
C ARG A 125 11.12 -1.99 18.18
N GLU A 126 9.90 -2.42 18.48
CA GLU A 126 9.52 -2.94 19.80
C GLU A 126 10.29 -4.20 20.19
N ARG A 127 10.75 -4.99 19.21
CA ARG A 127 11.37 -6.30 19.43
C ARG A 127 12.87 -6.32 19.21
N HIS A 128 13.53 -5.16 19.06
CA HIS A 128 14.97 -5.06 18.88
C HIS A 128 15.73 -5.96 19.89
N GLY A 129 16.52 -6.90 19.37
CA GLY A 129 17.39 -7.80 20.14
C GLY A 129 16.75 -9.11 20.64
N LYS A 130 15.45 -9.35 20.43
CA LYS A 130 14.75 -10.56 20.96
C LYS A 130 14.08 -11.42 19.87
N PHE A 131 14.55 -11.36 18.64
CA PHE A 131 13.97 -12.17 17.56
C PHE A 131 14.31 -13.66 17.71
N ASN A 132 13.28 -14.50 17.79
CA ASN A 132 13.42 -15.94 17.58
C ASN A 132 13.48 -16.24 16.06
N ALA A 133 14.23 -17.27 15.65
CA ALA A 133 14.35 -17.71 14.26
C ALA A 133 13.00 -17.85 13.53
N ARG A 134 11.96 -18.34 14.21
CA ARG A 134 10.59 -18.44 13.65
C ARG A 134 9.98 -17.07 13.30
N GLN A 135 10.27 -16.05 14.12
CA GLN A 135 9.75 -14.69 13.90
C GLN A 135 10.49 -14.01 12.75
N ILE A 136 11.80 -14.23 12.62
CA ILE A 136 12.58 -13.76 11.46
C ILE A 136 12.06 -14.41 10.17
N ALA A 137 11.75 -15.71 10.20
CA ALA A 137 11.18 -16.40 9.05
C ALA A 137 9.81 -15.84 8.65
N ARG A 138 8.94 -15.54 9.63
CA ARG A 138 7.64 -14.90 9.38
C ARG A 138 7.81 -13.49 8.81
N LEU A 139 8.65 -12.66 9.45
CA LEU A 139 8.96 -11.31 9.00
C LEU A 139 9.47 -11.29 7.55
N ARG A 140 10.36 -12.23 7.20
CA ARG A 140 10.86 -12.38 5.83
C ARG A 140 9.73 -12.70 4.85
N LYS A 141 8.82 -13.61 5.21
CA LYS A 141 7.68 -13.96 4.37
C LYS A 141 6.77 -12.75 4.16
N ASP A 142 6.43 -12.05 5.24
CA ASP A 142 5.53 -10.90 5.19
C ASP A 142 6.14 -9.75 4.36
N VAL A 143 7.43 -9.45 4.55
CA VAL A 143 8.15 -8.47 3.72
C VAL A 143 8.18 -8.90 2.26
N LEU A 144 8.52 -10.16 1.97
CA LEU A 144 8.60 -10.64 0.59
C LEU A 144 7.25 -10.52 -0.12
N THR A 145 6.16 -10.89 0.54
CA THR A 145 4.81 -10.75 0.00
C THR A 145 4.46 -9.29 -0.26
N LEU A 146 4.63 -8.40 0.73
CA LEU A 146 4.37 -6.97 0.56
C LEU A 146 5.19 -6.34 -0.57
N SER A 147 6.44 -6.79 -0.68
CA SER A 147 7.39 -6.29 -1.65
C SER A 147 7.08 -6.73 -3.09
N LEU A 148 6.63 -7.97 -3.26
CA LEU A 148 6.14 -8.47 -4.56
C LEU A 148 4.88 -7.72 -4.99
N ASP A 149 3.94 -7.55 -4.07
CA ASP A 149 2.69 -6.83 -4.33
C ASP A 149 2.98 -5.37 -4.69
N LEU A 150 3.85 -4.70 -3.93
CA LEU A 150 4.27 -3.32 -4.19
C LEU A 150 4.98 -3.18 -5.54
N GLY A 151 5.85 -4.13 -5.91
CA GLY A 151 6.54 -4.12 -7.20
C GLY A 151 5.60 -4.32 -8.39
N SER A 152 4.51 -5.07 -8.23
CA SER A 152 3.46 -5.14 -9.24
C SER A 152 2.68 -3.83 -9.33
N VAL A 153 2.22 -3.33 -8.18
CA VAL A 153 1.37 -2.14 -8.11
C VAL A 153 2.11 -0.89 -8.57
N SER A 154 3.37 -0.70 -8.20
CA SER A 154 4.17 0.45 -8.65
C SER A 154 4.29 0.50 -10.17
N ARG A 155 4.51 -0.66 -10.81
CA ARG A 155 4.56 -0.75 -12.28
C ARG A 155 3.20 -0.46 -12.91
N ASP A 156 2.12 -0.94 -12.30
CA ASP A 156 0.77 -0.64 -12.78
C ASP A 156 0.40 0.84 -12.61
N VAL A 157 0.76 1.48 -11.49
CA VAL A 157 0.57 2.92 -11.29
C VAL A 157 1.33 3.72 -12.33
N GLU A 158 2.59 3.38 -12.59
CA GLU A 158 3.39 4.04 -13.64
C GLU A 158 2.77 3.84 -15.02
N ARG A 159 2.37 2.62 -15.37
CA ARG A 159 1.75 2.28 -16.66
C ARG A 159 0.42 3.01 -16.88
N VAL A 160 -0.43 3.06 -15.86
CA VAL A 160 -1.71 3.78 -15.91
C VAL A 160 -1.46 5.29 -16.00
N GLY A 161 -0.51 5.81 -15.22
CA GLY A 161 -0.14 7.23 -15.23
C GLY A 161 0.51 7.70 -16.53
N SER A 162 1.22 6.83 -17.26
CA SER A 162 1.88 7.14 -18.54
C SER A 162 0.96 7.03 -19.77
N SER A 163 -0.26 6.53 -19.61
CA SER A 163 -1.19 6.37 -20.73
C SER A 163 -1.77 7.73 -21.13
N ALA A 164 -1.22 8.32 -22.21
CA ALA A 164 -1.68 9.58 -22.78
C ALA A 164 -3.18 9.60 -23.14
N LEU A 165 -3.77 8.42 -23.42
CA LEU A 165 -5.18 8.24 -23.77
C LEU A 165 -6.17 8.67 -22.69
N ARG A 166 -5.73 8.85 -21.43
CA ARG A 166 -6.58 9.27 -20.30
C ARG A 166 -6.33 10.70 -19.80
N ASP A 167 -5.36 11.43 -20.38
CA ASP A 167 -4.94 12.75 -19.89
C ASP A 167 -5.60 13.91 -20.66
N GLU A 168 -5.94 13.70 -21.94
CA GLU A 168 -6.50 14.77 -22.79
C GLU A 168 -8.02 14.95 -22.61
N ASP A 169 -8.78 13.88 -22.34
CA ASP A 169 -10.24 13.90 -22.14
C ASP A 169 -10.67 13.49 -20.71
N GLY A 170 -9.73 13.38 -19.78
CA GLY A 170 -10.02 12.93 -18.42
C GLY A 170 -11.03 13.83 -17.69
N ALA A 171 -11.66 13.31 -16.63
CA ALA A 171 -12.58 14.04 -15.76
C ALA A 171 -11.94 15.28 -15.13
N TYR A 172 -11.89 16.39 -15.86
CA TYR A 172 -11.49 17.68 -15.34
C TYR A 172 -12.57 18.15 -14.38
N PHE A 173 -12.19 18.25 -13.11
CA PHE A 173 -13.05 18.82 -12.10
C PHE A 173 -12.82 20.32 -12.03
N GLN A 174 -13.89 21.06 -12.29
CA GLN A 174 -14.01 22.47 -12.01
C GLN A 174 -14.64 22.64 -10.64
N ILE A 175 -14.01 23.45 -9.80
CA ILE A 175 -14.59 23.84 -8.52
C ILE A 175 -15.57 24.98 -8.80
N ARG A 176 -16.85 24.75 -8.52
CA ARG A 176 -17.94 25.72 -8.68
C ARG A 176 -18.57 26.02 -7.32
N TYR A 177 -18.98 27.28 -7.12
CA TYR A 177 -19.77 27.64 -5.95
C TYR A 177 -21.18 27.05 -6.06
N ALA A 178 -21.71 26.51 -4.96
CA ALA A 178 -23.05 25.95 -4.86
C ALA A 178 -24.16 27.02 -4.98
N PHE A 179 -23.84 28.28 -4.68
CA PHE A 179 -24.71 29.43 -4.89
C PHE A 179 -24.49 30.00 -6.29
N ASP A 180 -25.56 30.55 -6.88
CA ASP A 180 -25.72 31.09 -8.24
C ASP A 180 -24.81 32.31 -8.55
N SER A 181 -23.53 32.17 -8.22
CA SER A 181 -22.48 33.15 -8.43
C SER A 181 -21.83 32.83 -9.77
N PRO A 182 -21.84 33.76 -10.74
CA PRO A 182 -21.20 33.56 -12.05
C PRO A 182 -19.66 33.48 -11.97
N ARG A 183 -19.08 33.52 -10.77
CA ARG A 183 -17.63 33.36 -10.55
C ARG A 183 -17.25 31.89 -10.66
N ILE A 184 -17.03 31.44 -11.88
CA ILE A 184 -16.30 30.20 -12.16
C ILE A 184 -14.83 30.50 -11.88
N PHE A 185 -14.24 29.83 -10.87
CA PHE A 185 -12.78 29.81 -10.76
C PHE A 185 -12.23 28.97 -11.91
N GLU A 186 -11.20 29.47 -12.59
CA GLU A 186 -10.45 28.66 -13.54
C GLU A 186 -9.97 27.38 -12.82
N PRO A 187 -10.10 26.20 -13.46
CA PRO A 187 -9.76 24.93 -12.84
C PRO A 187 -8.29 24.96 -12.43
N THR A 188 -8.03 25.08 -11.12
CA THR A 188 -6.66 25.28 -10.66
C THR A 188 -5.84 24.00 -10.84
N LYS A 189 -6.43 22.80 -10.71
CA LYS A 189 -5.82 21.49 -11.02
C LYS A 189 -6.89 20.41 -11.26
N SER A 190 -6.62 19.44 -12.14
CA SER A 190 -7.46 18.23 -12.30
C SER A 190 -7.34 17.36 -11.04
N LEU A 191 -8.45 16.99 -10.41
CA LEU A 191 -8.48 16.09 -9.25
C LEU A 191 -7.81 14.76 -9.55
N ILE A 192 -8.10 14.17 -10.72
CA ILE A 192 -7.48 12.90 -11.13
C ILE A 192 -5.96 13.07 -11.23
N ARG A 193 -5.50 14.18 -11.79
CA ARG A 193 -4.06 14.47 -11.87
C ARG A 193 -3.42 14.65 -10.50
N GLU A 194 -4.11 15.30 -9.57
CA GLU A 194 -3.66 15.45 -8.18
C GLU A 194 -3.57 14.08 -7.48
N VAL A 195 -4.60 13.25 -7.63
CA VAL A 195 -4.63 11.87 -7.11
C VAL A 195 -3.48 11.05 -7.71
N ARG A 196 -3.29 11.06 -9.03
CA ARG A 196 -2.18 10.36 -9.70
C ARG A 196 -0.82 10.84 -9.25
N THR A 197 -0.64 12.16 -9.09
CA THR A 197 0.62 12.71 -8.59
C THR A 197 0.89 12.22 -7.17
N GLY A 198 -0.13 12.22 -6.32
CA GLY A 198 -0.07 11.67 -4.97
C GLY A 198 0.22 10.17 -4.93
N GLN A 199 -0.38 9.39 -5.83
CA GLN A 199 -0.10 7.95 -5.98
C GLN A 199 1.35 7.70 -6.39
N LEU A 200 1.89 8.45 -7.36
CA LEU A 200 3.28 8.31 -7.80
C LEU A 200 4.27 8.63 -6.67
N VAL A 201 4.02 9.71 -5.92
CA VAL A 201 4.82 10.05 -4.75
C VAL A 201 4.74 8.93 -3.70
N SER A 202 3.53 8.48 -3.38
CA SER A 202 3.31 7.41 -2.40
C SER A 202 3.97 6.08 -2.80
N ALA A 203 3.89 5.72 -4.09
CA ALA A 203 4.52 4.52 -4.63
C ALA A 203 6.05 4.59 -4.53
N ARG A 204 6.65 5.75 -4.82
CA ARG A 204 8.10 5.97 -4.66
C ARG A 204 8.56 5.91 -3.21
N GLU A 205 7.81 6.52 -2.30
CA GLU A 205 8.10 6.46 -0.86
C GLU A 205 8.03 5.02 -0.35
N LEU A 206 7.00 4.27 -0.75
CA LEU A 206 6.85 2.85 -0.42
C LEU A 206 8.00 2.02 -0.98
N ALA A 207 8.42 2.27 -2.23
CA ALA A 207 9.54 1.56 -2.85
C ALA A 207 10.90 1.88 -2.19
N ALA A 208 11.04 3.08 -1.61
CA ALA A 208 12.20 3.42 -0.79
C ALA A 208 12.17 2.66 0.55
N ALA A 209 11.03 2.67 1.24
CA ALA A 209 10.86 1.93 2.50
C ALA A 209 11.10 0.42 2.32
N ASP A 210 10.59 -0.16 1.23
CA ASP A 210 10.78 -1.57 0.90
C ASP A 210 12.26 -1.95 0.73
N ARG A 211 13.04 -1.09 0.04
CA ARG A 211 14.49 -1.28 -0.12
C ARG A 211 15.20 -1.27 1.24
N GLU A 212 14.89 -0.30 2.09
CA GLU A 212 15.44 -0.20 3.44
C GLU A 212 15.14 -1.48 4.26
N TYR A 213 13.92 -2.02 4.18
CA TYR A 213 13.59 -3.26 4.88
C TYR A 213 14.34 -4.49 4.35
N ARG A 214 14.50 -4.60 3.03
CA ARG A 214 15.28 -5.68 2.42
C ARG A 214 16.74 -5.62 2.84
N GLU A 215 17.32 -4.43 2.95
CA GLU A 215 18.67 -4.22 3.46
C GLU A 215 18.80 -4.62 4.93
N ILE A 216 17.87 -4.19 5.79
CA ILE A 216 17.83 -4.57 7.20
C ILE A 216 17.69 -6.09 7.34
N LEU A 217 16.79 -6.72 6.58
CA LEU A 217 16.65 -8.19 6.58
C LEU A 217 17.93 -8.87 6.09
N GLY A 218 18.59 -8.35 5.06
CA GLY A 218 19.89 -8.84 4.59
C GLY A 218 20.95 -8.80 5.70
N ALA A 219 21.04 -7.68 6.41
CA ALA A 219 21.94 -7.52 7.55
C ALA A 219 21.60 -8.48 8.70
N VAL A 220 20.31 -8.62 9.05
CA VAL A 220 19.84 -9.56 10.08
C VAL A 220 20.14 -11.01 9.71
N VAL A 221 20.04 -11.38 8.44
CA VAL A 221 20.40 -12.72 7.97
C VAL A 221 21.91 -12.97 8.07
N SER A 222 22.73 -11.98 7.73
CA SER A 222 24.20 -12.06 7.90
C SER A 222 24.61 -12.18 9.38
N LEU A 223 23.92 -11.46 10.27
CA LEU A 223 24.10 -11.59 11.72
C LEU A 223 23.60 -12.95 12.24
N GLY A 224 22.46 -13.41 11.73
CA GLY A 224 21.88 -14.71 12.07
C GLY A 224 22.77 -15.88 11.66
N SER A 225 23.30 -15.86 10.44
CA SER A 225 24.26 -16.89 9.98
C SER A 225 25.54 -16.87 10.80
N SER A 226 26.01 -15.69 11.23
CA SER A 226 27.15 -15.57 12.14
C SER A 226 26.85 -16.17 13.53
N ILE A 227 25.64 -15.96 14.06
CA ILE A 227 25.22 -16.55 15.34
C ILE A 227 25.08 -18.07 15.24
N ASP A 228 24.49 -18.58 14.16
CA ASP A 228 24.37 -20.02 13.92
C ASP A 228 25.74 -20.67 13.66
N ALA A 229 26.65 -19.98 12.96
CA ALA A 229 28.04 -20.42 12.81
C ALA A 229 28.77 -20.47 14.16
N MET A 230 28.57 -19.48 15.05
CA MET A 230 29.12 -19.51 16.41
C MET A 230 28.56 -20.66 17.24
N ARG A 231 27.26 -20.95 17.15
CA ARG A 231 26.65 -22.10 17.85
C ARG A 231 27.19 -23.43 17.32
N THR A 232 27.30 -23.55 16.00
CA THR A 232 27.87 -24.74 15.34
C THR A 232 29.35 -24.91 15.72
N GLY A 233 30.11 -23.81 15.79
CA GLY A 233 31.50 -23.80 16.27
C GLY A 233 31.62 -24.23 17.73
N ARG A 234 30.70 -23.79 18.61
CA ARG A 234 30.66 -24.27 20.01
C ARG A 234 30.34 -25.76 20.11
N LEU A 235 29.39 -26.26 19.32
CA LEU A 235 29.09 -27.69 19.24
C LEU A 235 30.30 -28.48 18.73
N ALA A 236 30.98 -27.99 17.69
CA ALA A 236 32.20 -28.61 17.17
C ALA A 236 33.32 -28.66 18.22
N LEU A 237 33.50 -27.58 19.00
CA LEU A 237 34.44 -27.53 20.13
C LEU A 237 34.09 -28.57 21.20
N LEU A 238 32.80 -28.72 21.53
CA LEU A 238 32.33 -29.68 22.53
C LEU A 238 32.58 -31.11 22.04
N VAL A 239 32.26 -31.40 20.77
CA VAL A 239 32.56 -32.69 20.13
C VAL A 239 34.07 -32.94 20.12
N ALA A 240 34.90 -31.95 19.77
CA ALA A 240 36.35 -32.08 19.79
C ALA A 240 36.89 -32.36 21.20
N ALA A 241 36.36 -31.68 22.23
CA ALA A 241 36.74 -31.90 23.62
C ALA A 241 36.36 -33.31 24.10
N VAL A 242 35.15 -33.79 23.77
CA VAL A 242 34.72 -35.16 24.09
C VAL A 242 35.61 -36.19 23.38
N SER A 243 35.90 -35.98 22.09
CA SER A 243 36.80 -36.85 21.33
C SER A 243 38.21 -36.90 21.93
N LEU A 244 38.74 -35.76 22.41
CA LEU A 244 40.02 -35.70 23.10
C LEU A 244 40.03 -36.54 24.38
N VAL A 245 38.96 -36.44 25.19
CA VAL A 245 38.81 -37.22 26.43
C VAL A 245 38.74 -38.72 26.13
N VAL A 246 37.97 -39.12 25.11
CA VAL A 246 37.87 -40.52 24.69
C VAL A 246 39.22 -41.06 24.21
N ALA A 247 39.96 -40.30 23.40
CA ALA A 247 41.29 -40.68 22.95
C ALA A 247 42.26 -40.85 24.12
N PHE A 248 42.21 -39.93 25.11
CA PHE A 248 43.05 -39.99 26.31
C PHE A 248 42.72 -41.19 27.21
N LEU A 249 41.43 -41.50 27.41
CA LEU A 249 40.99 -42.69 28.14
C LEU A 249 41.42 -43.98 27.43
N THR A 250 41.27 -44.02 26.10
CA THR A 250 41.73 -45.15 25.29
C THR A 250 43.24 -45.36 25.44
N PHE A 251 44.00 -44.28 25.44
CA PHE A 251 45.45 -44.30 25.68
C PHE A 251 45.81 -44.84 27.08
N LEU A 252 45.09 -44.43 28.12
CA LEU A 252 45.32 -44.91 29.50
C LEU A 252 44.96 -46.39 29.70
N ILE A 253 43.88 -46.86 29.06
CA ILE A 253 43.43 -48.26 29.16
C ILE A 253 44.34 -49.19 28.36
N THR A 254 44.94 -48.68 27.28
CA THR A 254 45.95 -49.42 26.50
C THR A 254 47.28 -49.38 27.27
N GLY A 255 47.38 -50.20 28.32
CA GLY A 255 48.49 -50.18 29.28
C GLY A 255 49.89 -50.39 28.68
N PRO A 256 50.96 -50.20 29.49
CA PRO A 256 52.35 -50.35 29.09
C PRO A 256 52.69 -51.83 28.87
N GLY A 257 52.38 -52.36 27.69
CA GLY A 257 53.01 -53.54 27.12
C GLY A 257 53.99 -53.12 26.04
N ASP A 258 54.95 -53.97 25.69
CA ASP A 258 56.08 -53.72 24.77
C ASP A 258 55.70 -53.30 23.32
N ASN A 259 54.41 -53.06 23.05
CA ASN A 259 53.85 -52.52 21.80
C ASN A 259 52.88 -51.34 22.05
N ALA A 260 53.09 -50.55 23.10
CA ALA A 260 52.20 -49.45 23.45
C ALA A 260 52.13 -48.40 22.32
N PRO A 261 50.93 -47.90 21.96
CA PRO A 261 50.75 -46.90 20.91
C PRO A 261 51.49 -45.59 21.19
N ALA A 262 51.83 -45.32 22.46
CA ALA A 262 52.67 -44.21 22.90
C ALA A 262 54.08 -44.23 22.29
N GLU A 263 54.72 -45.40 22.27
CA GLU A 263 56.07 -45.54 21.70
C GLU A 263 56.07 -45.33 20.19
N THR A 264 55.03 -45.81 19.50
CA THR A 264 54.90 -45.63 18.05
C THR A 264 54.64 -44.17 17.69
N LEU A 265 53.85 -43.45 18.47
CA LEU A 265 53.61 -42.02 18.30
C LEU A 265 54.85 -41.18 18.64
N TRP A 266 55.59 -41.55 19.69
CA TRP A 266 56.86 -40.92 20.05
C TRP A 266 57.94 -41.15 18.97
N ARG A 267 58.06 -42.38 18.43
CA ARG A 267 58.97 -42.69 17.32
C ARG A 267 58.61 -41.93 16.04
N LEU A 268 57.32 -41.78 15.73
CA LEU A 268 56.85 -40.99 14.58
C LEU A 268 57.17 -39.50 14.75
N LEU A 269 56.89 -38.91 15.92
CA LEU A 269 57.23 -37.51 16.23
C LEU A 269 58.74 -37.27 16.22
N ALA A 270 59.52 -38.18 16.82
CA ALA A 270 60.98 -38.10 16.81
C ALA A 270 61.54 -38.20 15.38
N SER A 271 60.96 -39.07 14.53
CA SER A 271 61.36 -39.17 13.11
C SER A 271 61.02 -37.92 12.29
N TRP A 272 59.89 -37.26 12.58
CA TRP A 272 59.52 -35.98 11.96
C TRP A 272 60.42 -34.82 12.41
N ALA A 273 60.77 -34.76 13.69
CA ALA A 273 61.67 -33.74 14.22
C ALA A 273 63.11 -33.87 13.69
N PHE A 274 63.56 -35.09 13.38
CA PHE A 274 64.92 -35.34 12.85
C PHE A 274 65.03 -35.27 11.32
N ASN A 275 63.96 -35.50 10.56
CA ASN A 275 63.98 -35.38 9.08
C ASN A 275 63.73 -33.96 8.55
N GLY A 276 63.43 -32.98 9.41
CA GLY A 276 63.21 -31.58 9.02
C GLY A 276 64.47 -30.71 8.95
N SER A 277 65.66 -31.26 9.17
CA SER A 277 66.93 -30.52 9.22
C SER A 277 67.95 -31.01 8.17
N GLY A 278 67.49 -31.20 6.93
CA GLY A 278 68.32 -31.48 5.75
C GLY A 278 67.95 -30.56 4.61
#